data_AF-A0A4U6P1R9-F1
#
_entry.id   AF-A0A4U6P1R9-F1
#
_cell.length_a   1.000
_cell.length_b   1.000
_cell.length_c   1.000
_cell.angle_alpha   90.00
_cell.angle_beta   90.00
_cell.angle_gamma   90.00
#
_symmetry.space_group_name_H-M   'P 1'
#
loop_
_entity.id
_entity.type
_entity.pdbx_description
1 polymer ?
#
loop_
_entity_poly.entity_id
_entity_poly.type
_entity_poly.pdbx_seq_one_letter_code
_entity_poly.pdbx_strand_id
1 'polypeptide(L)'
;MFITLEDETDVANIVVWPNLFEKHRRVVLGASMMGVRGQVQKEGEVIHLIAQRLDDLSPLLASVGQRADVASIYQVSRADIVKSAMAPDPRDAANRPLGRGARDLYDPDLRLGSGIIPGQPTEGIKIKTRDFR
;
A
#
# COMPACT_ATOMS: atom_id res chain seq x y z
N MET A 1 -37.96 -8.05 1.02
CA MET A 1 -36.61 -7.77 1.55
C MET A 1 -36.18 -6.41 1.04
N PHE A 2 -35.46 -5.63 1.85
CA PHE A 2 -34.90 -4.34 1.43
C PHE A 2 -33.38 -4.47 1.32
N ILE A 3 -32.82 -3.88 0.26
CA ILE A 3 -31.36 -3.74 0.07
C ILE A 3 -31.07 -2.26 -0.06
N THR A 4 -30.08 -1.78 0.68
CA THR A 4 -29.58 -0.41 0.56
C THR A 4 -28.42 -0.43 -0.43
N LEU A 5 -28.52 0.36 -1.50
CA LEU A 5 -27.47 0.49 -2.52
C LEU A 5 -27.00 1.95 -2.55
N GLU A 6 -25.71 2.16 -2.38
CA GLU A 6 -25.09 3.49 -2.43
C GLU A 6 -24.38 3.68 -3.78
N ASP A 7 -24.51 4.88 -4.34
CA ASP A 7 -23.80 5.32 -5.54
C ASP A 7 -23.29 6.76 -5.33
N GLU A 8 -22.56 7.34 -6.30
CA GLU A 8 -22.01 8.69 -6.17
C GLU A 8 -23.05 9.79 -5.96
N THR A 9 -24.32 9.52 -6.29
CA THR A 9 -25.40 10.51 -6.19
C THR A 9 -26.12 10.51 -4.84
N ASP A 10 -26.31 9.34 -4.22
CA ASP A 10 -26.87 9.13 -2.87
C ASP A 10 -27.16 7.61 -2.66
N VAL A 11 -27.85 7.29 -1.58
CA VAL A 11 -28.40 5.98 -1.23
C VAL A 11 -29.78 5.74 -1.85
N ALA A 12 -29.95 4.56 -2.46
CA ALA A 12 -31.23 4.04 -2.97
C ALA A 12 -31.70 2.82 -2.17
N ASN A 13 -32.99 2.78 -1.84
CA ASN A 13 -33.62 1.66 -1.15
C ASN A 13 -34.31 0.73 -2.14
N ILE A 14 -33.75 -0.47 -2.32
CA ILE A 14 -34.24 -1.45 -3.28
C ILE A 14 -35.22 -2.40 -2.61
N VAL A 15 -36.42 -2.49 -3.17
CA VAL A 15 -37.49 -3.38 -2.72
C VAL A 15 -37.43 -4.67 -3.54
N VAL A 16 -37.09 -5.78 -2.88
CA VAL A 16 -36.99 -7.10 -3.50
C VAL A 16 -38.13 -7.98 -3.02
N TRP A 17 -39.01 -8.35 -3.95
CA TRP A 17 -40.11 -9.28 -3.71
C TRP A 17 -39.59 -10.71 -3.48
N PRO A 18 -40.27 -11.54 -2.67
CA PRO A 18 -39.81 -12.90 -2.34
C PRO A 18 -39.52 -13.77 -3.57
N ASN A 19 -40.38 -13.73 -4.59
CA ASN A 19 -40.18 -14.50 -5.82
C ASN A 19 -38.88 -14.10 -6.57
N LEU A 20 -38.53 -12.82 -6.58
CA LEU A 20 -37.29 -12.35 -7.20
C LEU A 20 -36.08 -12.72 -6.34
N PHE A 21 -36.20 -12.58 -5.02
CA PHE A 21 -35.16 -12.98 -4.08
C PHE A 21 -34.79 -14.46 -4.24
N GLU A 22 -35.76 -15.36 -4.25
CA GLU A 22 -35.50 -16.80 -4.38
C GLU A 22 -34.77 -17.13 -5.70
N LYS A 23 -35.17 -16.49 -6.81
CA LYS A 23 -34.53 -16.67 -8.12
C LYS A 23 -33.10 -16.12 -8.17
N HIS A 24 -32.82 -15.02 -7.47
CA HIS A 24 -31.55 -14.30 -7.52
C HIS A 24 -30.78 -14.33 -6.20
N ARG A 25 -31.02 -15.35 -5.35
CA ARG A 25 -30.47 -15.44 -3.99
C ARG A 25 -28.95 -15.31 -3.94
N ARG A 26 -28.24 -15.91 -4.91
CA ARG A 26 -26.78 -15.80 -5.04
C ARG A 26 -26.32 -14.36 -5.28
N VAL A 27 -27.01 -13.65 -6.18
CA VAL A 27 -26.66 -12.26 -6.53
C VAL A 27 -26.93 -11.36 -5.33
N VAL A 28 -28.10 -11.50 -4.70
CA VAL A 28 -28.49 -10.71 -3.53
C VAL A 28 -27.48 -10.82 -2.38
N LEU A 29 -27.02 -12.04 -2.08
CA LEU A 29 -26.21 -12.28 -0.88
C LEU A 29 -24.69 -12.19 -1.14
N GLY A 30 -24.26 -12.28 -2.40
CA GLY A 30 -22.84 -12.46 -2.74
C GLY A 30 -22.25 -11.44 -3.69
N ALA A 31 -23.06 -10.60 -4.33
CA ALA A 31 -22.53 -9.61 -5.26
C ALA A 31 -21.87 -8.46 -4.50
N SER A 32 -20.62 -8.14 -4.85
CA SER A 32 -19.92 -6.94 -4.35
C SER A 32 -20.32 -5.67 -5.11
N MET A 33 -20.80 -5.83 -6.34
CA MET A 33 -21.42 -4.77 -7.13
C MET A 33 -22.68 -5.33 -7.80
N MET A 34 -23.80 -4.62 -7.72
CA MET A 34 -25.08 -5.10 -8.21
C MET A 34 -25.70 -4.10 -9.18
N GLY A 35 -26.13 -4.59 -10.34
CA GLY A 35 -26.98 -3.85 -11.25
C GLY A 35 -28.44 -4.17 -10.98
N VAL A 36 -29.27 -3.16 -10.76
CA VAL A 36 -30.71 -3.34 -10.52
C VAL A 36 -31.53 -2.62 -11.57
N ARG A 37 -32.47 -3.34 -12.18
CA ARG A 37 -33.47 -2.75 -13.09
C ARG A 37 -34.85 -2.94 -12.50
N GLY A 38 -35.64 -1.89 -12.56
CA GLY A 38 -36.91 -1.84 -11.87
C GLY A 38 -37.67 -0.54 -12.07
N GLN A 39 -38.75 -0.39 -11.33
CA GLN A 39 -39.53 0.85 -11.32
C GLN A 39 -39.06 1.74 -10.17
N VAL A 40 -38.77 3.00 -10.50
CA VAL A 40 -38.39 4.02 -9.52
C VAL A 40 -39.66 4.64 -8.92
N GLN A 41 -39.67 4.74 -7.60
CA GLN A 41 -40.63 5.50 -6.82
C GLN A 41 -39.85 6.52 -6.00
N LYS A 42 -40.12 7.81 -6.21
CA LYS A 42 -39.45 8.90 -5.51
C LYS A 42 -40.45 9.58 -4.59
N GLU A 43 -40.14 9.62 -3.30
CA GLU A 43 -40.92 10.33 -2.29
C GLU A 43 -40.00 11.34 -1.58
N GLY A 44 -40.13 12.62 -1.95
CA GLY A 44 -39.20 13.65 -1.51
C GLY A 44 -37.77 13.38 -1.98
N GLU A 45 -36.85 13.27 -1.03
CA GLU A 45 -35.43 12.96 -1.26
C GLU A 45 -35.15 11.45 -1.33
N VAL A 46 -36.06 10.61 -0.81
CA VAL A 46 -35.84 9.16 -0.73
C VAL A 46 -36.21 8.49 -2.05
N ILE A 47 -35.31 7.66 -2.56
CA ILE A 47 -35.51 6.88 -3.77
C ILE A 47 -35.75 5.42 -3.39
N HIS A 48 -36.91 4.90 -3.78
CA HIS A 48 -37.26 3.48 -3.71
C HIS A 48 -37.21 2.87 -5.10
N LEU A 49 -36.49 1.77 -5.26
CA LEU A 49 -36.43 1.03 -6.52
C LEU A 49 -37.08 -0.35 -6.36
N ILE A 50 -38.22 -0.56 -7.02
CA ILE A 50 -38.88 -1.87 -7.04
C ILE A 50 -38.14 -2.77 -8.03
N ALA A 51 -37.36 -3.71 -7.52
CA ALA A 51 -36.52 -4.57 -8.34
C ALA A 51 -37.38 -5.53 -9.20
N GLN A 52 -37.02 -5.62 -10.48
CA GLN A 52 -37.56 -6.57 -11.45
C GLN A 52 -36.47 -7.51 -11.98
N ARG A 53 -35.23 -7.06 -12.02
CA ARG A 53 -34.06 -7.83 -12.44
C ARG A 53 -32.83 -7.42 -11.62
N LEU A 54 -32.03 -8.41 -11.25
CA LEU A 54 -30.77 -8.26 -10.54
C LEU A 54 -29.65 -8.91 -11.35
N ASP A 55 -28.60 -8.14 -11.66
CA ASP A 55 -27.41 -8.58 -12.37
C ASP A 55 -26.18 -8.47 -11.44
N ASP A 56 -25.35 -9.50 -11.42
CA ASP A 56 -24.09 -9.55 -10.66
C ASP A 56 -22.99 -8.82 -11.45
N LEU A 57 -22.58 -7.65 -10.99
CA LEU A 57 -21.55 -6.82 -11.61
C LEU A 57 -20.19 -6.96 -10.92
N SER A 58 -20.06 -7.89 -9.97
CA SER A 58 -18.78 -8.18 -9.30
C SER A 58 -17.63 -8.48 -10.28
N PRO A 59 -17.85 -9.21 -11.40
CA PRO A 59 -16.80 -9.39 -12.41
C PRO A 59 -16.37 -8.08 -13.08
N LEU A 60 -17.31 -7.15 -13.31
CA LEU A 60 -17.01 -5.85 -13.88
C LEU A 60 -16.18 -5.01 -12.90
N LEU A 61 -16.54 -5.02 -11.61
CA LEU A 61 -15.76 -4.38 -10.57
C LEU A 61 -14.33 -4.95 -10.49
N ALA A 62 -14.19 -6.28 -10.51
CA ALA A 62 -12.89 -6.94 -10.50
C ALA A 62 -12.02 -6.57 -11.72
N SER A 63 -12.64 -6.29 -12.87
CA SER A 63 -11.92 -5.89 -14.08
C SER A 63 -11.22 -4.53 -13.95
N VAL A 64 -11.70 -3.63 -13.08
CA VAL A 64 -11.15 -2.28 -12.93
C VAL A 64 -9.67 -2.32 -12.51
N GLY A 65 -9.28 -3.26 -11.64
CA GLY A 65 -7.89 -3.42 -11.22
C GLY A 65 -6.95 -3.97 -12.30
N GLN A 66 -7.50 -4.52 -13.39
CA GLN A 66 -6.73 -5.12 -14.49
C GLN A 66 -6.62 -4.21 -15.72
N ARG A 67 -7.25 -3.03 -15.67
CA ARG A 67 -7.30 -2.07 -16.77
C ARG A 67 -5.94 -1.41 -16.98
N ALA A 68 -5.34 -1.64 -18.15
CA ALA A 68 -4.01 -1.12 -18.51
C ALA A 68 -3.99 0.40 -18.71
N ASP A 69 -5.14 1.01 -19.06
CA ASP A 69 -5.34 2.44 -19.21
C ASP A 69 -5.22 3.20 -17.88
N VAL A 70 -5.76 2.65 -16.79
CA VAL A 70 -5.63 3.22 -15.42
C VAL A 70 -4.38 2.76 -14.68
N ALA A 71 -3.77 1.63 -15.07
CA ALA A 71 -2.52 1.14 -14.45
C ALA A 71 -1.36 2.14 -14.54
N SER A 72 -1.39 3.04 -15.54
CA SER A 72 -0.42 4.13 -15.68
C SER A 72 -0.60 5.26 -14.66
N ILE A 73 -1.82 5.44 -14.13
CA ILE A 73 -2.18 6.51 -13.17
C ILE A 73 -1.81 6.10 -11.74
N TYR A 74 -1.86 4.80 -11.43
CA TYR A 74 -1.42 4.23 -10.14
C TYR A 74 0.00 3.65 -10.20
N GLN A 75 0.85 4.11 -11.12
CA GLN A 75 2.28 3.82 -11.04
C GLN A 75 2.82 4.43 -9.75
N VAL A 76 2.91 3.58 -8.72
CA VAL A 76 3.52 3.88 -7.44
C VAL A 76 4.92 4.42 -7.75
N SER A 77 5.17 5.69 -7.40
CA SER A 77 6.43 6.34 -7.72
C SER A 77 7.56 5.54 -7.06
N ARG A 78 8.79 5.64 -7.56
CA ARG A 78 9.94 4.99 -6.88
C ARG A 78 10.08 5.41 -5.41
N ALA A 79 9.51 6.57 -5.04
CA ALA A 79 9.45 7.09 -3.68
C ALA A 79 8.35 6.46 -2.80
N ASP A 80 7.33 5.84 -3.40
CA ASP A 80 6.15 5.34 -2.70
C ASP A 80 6.27 3.83 -2.34
N ILE A 81 7.28 3.13 -2.89
CA ILE A 81 7.59 1.73 -2.54
C ILE A 81 8.74 1.67 -1.53
N VAL A 82 8.50 1.05 -0.38
CA VAL A 82 9.60 0.56 0.47
C VAL A 82 10.10 -0.75 -0.12
N LYS A 83 11.24 -0.70 -0.84
CA LYS A 83 11.85 -1.88 -1.50
C LYS A 83 12.12 -3.06 -0.55
N SER A 84 12.17 -2.80 0.75
CA SER A 84 12.35 -3.83 1.77
C SER A 84 11.71 -3.41 3.10
N ALA A 85 10.37 -3.47 3.17
CA ALA A 85 9.62 -3.07 4.37
C ALA A 85 9.97 -3.87 5.65
N MET A 86 10.61 -5.03 5.48
CA MET A 86 11.12 -5.88 6.57
C MET A 86 12.60 -6.22 6.39
N ALA A 87 13.36 -5.44 5.61
CA ALA A 87 14.82 -5.61 5.66
C ALA A 87 15.27 -5.34 7.10
N PRO A 88 16.12 -6.21 7.67
CA PRO A 88 16.79 -5.87 8.91
C PRO A 88 17.45 -4.50 8.79
N ASP A 89 17.35 -3.68 9.84
CA ASP A 89 18.04 -2.38 9.86
C ASP A 89 19.52 -2.64 9.55
N PRO A 90 20.12 -2.00 8.52
CA PRO A 90 21.54 -2.16 8.23
C PRO A 90 22.46 -1.81 9.41
N ARG A 91 21.92 -1.08 10.41
CA ARG A 91 22.60 -0.74 11.66
C ARG A 91 22.49 -1.83 12.73
N ASP A 92 21.57 -2.77 12.59
CA ASP A 92 21.43 -3.90 13.50
C ASP A 92 22.66 -4.81 13.40
N ALA A 93 23.37 -4.95 14.51
CA ALA A 93 24.64 -5.67 14.58
C ALA A 93 24.50 -7.16 14.23
N ALA A 94 23.31 -7.74 14.45
CA ALA A 94 23.03 -9.14 14.19
C ALA A 94 22.88 -9.48 12.70
N ASN A 95 22.53 -8.49 11.86
CA ASN A 95 22.11 -8.69 10.46
C ASN A 95 23.07 -8.07 9.43
N ARG A 96 24.29 -7.71 9.84
CA ARG A 96 25.29 -7.09 8.96
C ARG A 96 25.78 -8.09 7.91
N PRO A 97 25.60 -7.84 6.59
CA PRO A 97 25.97 -8.79 5.52
C PRO A 97 27.49 -8.97 5.34
N LEU A 98 28.30 -8.11 5.97
CA LEU A 98 29.76 -8.22 5.98
C LEU A 98 30.22 -8.31 7.44
N GLY A 99 30.43 -9.54 7.89
CA GLY A 99 30.97 -9.89 9.21
C GLY A 99 32.43 -9.50 9.43
N ARG A 100 32.89 -8.35 8.90
CA ARG A 100 34.12 -7.72 9.39
C ARG A 100 33.73 -6.49 10.18
N GLY A 101 34.17 -6.45 11.44
CA GLY A 101 34.16 -5.23 12.23
C GLY A 101 34.82 -4.08 11.44
N ALA A 102 34.47 -2.85 11.79
CA ALA A 102 35.14 -1.68 11.23
C ALA A 102 36.65 -1.93 11.28
N ARG A 103 37.32 -1.97 10.12
CA ARG A 103 38.77 -2.11 10.11
C ARG A 103 39.32 -0.78 10.59
N ASP A 104 40.34 -0.82 11.44
CA ASP A 104 41.12 0.38 11.73
C ASP A 104 41.64 0.93 10.39
N LEU A 105 41.23 2.16 10.06
CA LEU A 105 41.74 2.88 8.90
C LEU A 105 43.14 3.38 9.28
N TYR A 106 44.16 2.62 8.93
CA TYR A 106 45.55 3.07 9.01
C TYR A 106 45.88 3.84 7.73
N ASP A 107 45.88 5.17 7.81
CA ASP A 107 46.39 6.03 6.76
C ASP A 107 47.87 6.37 7.08
N PRO A 108 48.84 5.74 6.39
CA PRO A 108 50.26 5.97 6.63
C PRO A 108 50.71 7.40 6.28
N ASP A 109 49.88 8.16 5.57
CA ASP A 109 50.22 9.47 5.01
C ASP A 109 49.52 10.64 5.71
N LEU A 110 48.63 10.38 6.68
CA LEU A 110 47.89 11.42 7.41
C LEU A 110 48.77 12.09 8.48
N ARG A 111 49.26 13.31 8.21
CA ARG A 111 50.06 14.11 9.16
C ARG A 111 49.29 15.33 9.68
N LEU A 112 48.89 15.30 10.95
CA LEU A 112 48.33 16.45 11.68
C LEU A 112 49.47 17.33 12.22
N GLY A 113 49.61 18.53 11.68
CA GLY A 113 50.47 19.57 12.24
C GLY A 113 51.92 19.56 11.73
N SER A 114 52.38 20.75 11.39
CA SER A 114 53.66 21.12 10.79
C SER A 114 54.91 20.61 11.53
N GLY A 115 55.82 19.94 10.80
CA GLY A 115 57.21 19.71 11.21
C GLY A 115 57.75 18.33 10.83
N ILE A 116 58.24 18.16 9.60
CA ILE A 116 58.84 16.90 9.13
C ILE A 116 60.37 16.97 9.30
N ILE A 117 60.94 16.03 10.06
CA ILE A 117 62.36 15.66 10.00
C ILE A 117 62.45 14.35 9.19
N PRO A 118 63.11 14.32 8.02
CA PRO A 118 63.26 13.10 7.23
C PRO A 118 64.01 12.00 8.01
N GLY A 119 63.44 10.79 8.09
CA GLY A 119 64.11 9.60 8.64
C GLY A 119 63.62 9.10 10.00
N GLN A 120 62.59 9.71 10.60
CA GLN A 120 62.01 9.25 11.87
C GLN A 120 60.57 8.73 11.68
N PRO A 121 60.17 7.60 12.30
CA PRO A 121 58.79 7.13 12.29
C PRO A 121 57.91 8.01 13.17
N THR A 122 56.78 8.48 12.62
CA THR A 122 55.77 9.26 13.37
C THR A 122 54.78 8.34 14.08
N GLU A 123 54.49 8.63 15.35
CA GLU A 123 53.46 7.92 16.11
C GLU A 123 52.06 8.31 15.61
N GLY A 124 51.26 7.32 15.20
CA GLY A 124 49.88 7.51 14.74
C GLY A 124 48.93 7.91 15.87
N ILE A 125 47.90 8.70 15.56
CA ILE A 125 46.93 9.17 16.56
C ILE A 125 45.96 8.06 16.91
N LYS A 126 45.95 7.63 18.19
CA LYS A 126 44.91 6.75 18.74
C LYS A 126 43.68 7.57 19.11
N ILE A 127 42.64 7.52 18.28
CA ILE A 127 41.33 8.11 18.60
C ILE A 127 40.52 7.06 19.38
N LYS A 128 40.22 7.34 20.66
CA LYS A 128 39.28 6.53 21.46
C LYS A 128 37.85 6.82 21.00
N THR A 129 37.11 5.79 20.59
CA THR A 129 35.67 5.88 20.33
C THR A 129 34.97 6.31 21.62
N ARG A 130 34.30 7.47 21.61
CA ARG A 130 33.44 7.91 22.71
C ARG A 130 32.14 7.11 22.67
N ASP A 131 31.82 6.46 23.78
CA ASP A 131 30.51 5.87 24.00
C ASP A 131 29.49 7.01 24.11
N PHE A 132 28.62 7.14 23.11
CA PHE A 132 27.45 8.01 23.19
C PHE A 132 26.33 7.20 23.85
N ARG A 133 25.95 7.63 25.06
CA ARG A 133 24.79 7.11 25.80
C ARG A 133 23.59 8.00 25.57
#